data_AF-A0A434C9T0-F1
#
_entry.id   AF-A0A434C9T0-F1
#
_cell.length_a   1.000
_cell.length_b   1.000
_cell.length_c   1.000
_cell.angle_alpha   90.00
_cell.angle_beta   90.00
_cell.angle_gamma   90.00
#
_symmetry.space_group_name_H-M   'P 1'
#
loop_
_entity.id
_entity.type
_entity.pdbx_description
1 polymer ?
#
loop_
_entity_poly.entity_id
_entity_poly.type
_entity_poly.pdbx_seq_one_letter_code
_entity_poly.pdbx_strand_id
1 'polypeptide(L)'
;MPELEQALRLDQAHKLDQASKLDQALAEVAAEMADRTDRGDVASYIPQLGKVDPKKFGIAAVTNDGRVLTAGDADQAFSIQSISKVFTLT
;
A
#
# COMPACT_ATOMS: atom_id res chain seq x y z
N MET A 1 -26.73 -28.82 -8.21
CA MET A 1 -26.04 -27.74 -8.94
C MET A 1 -26.34 -26.32 -8.42
N PRO A 2 -27.58 -25.94 -8.01
CA PRO A 2 -27.88 -24.57 -7.56
C PRO A 2 -27.11 -24.10 -6.31
N GLU A 3 -26.89 -25.01 -5.35
CA GLU A 3 -26.20 -24.68 -4.09
C GLU A 3 -24.72 -24.34 -4.27
N LEU A 4 -24.05 -24.99 -5.24
CA LEU A 4 -22.64 -24.74 -5.57
C LEU A 4 -22.45 -23.33 -6.18
N GLU A 5 -23.38 -22.91 -7.04
CA GLU A 5 -23.37 -21.55 -7.58
C GLU A 5 -23.67 -20.50 -6.51
N GLN A 6 -24.55 -20.82 -5.56
CA GLN A 6 -24.91 -19.91 -4.47
C GLN A 6 -23.75 -19.72 -3.47
N ALA A 7 -23.05 -20.81 -3.13
CA ALA A 7 -21.84 -20.76 -2.31
C ALA A 7 -20.71 -19.94 -2.98
N LEU A 8 -20.51 -20.11 -4.30
CA LEU A 8 -19.54 -19.33 -5.06
C LEU A 8 -19.87 -17.82 -5.06
N ARG A 9 -21.16 -17.47 -5.22
CA ARG A 9 -21.61 -16.07 -5.17
C ARG A 9 -21.39 -15.44 -3.79
N LEU A 10 -21.61 -16.18 -2.71
CA LEU A 10 -21.36 -15.73 -1.33
C LEU A 10 -19.88 -15.47 -1.06
N ASP A 11 -18.98 -16.37 -1.48
CA ASP A 11 -17.52 -16.20 -1.37
C ASP A 11 -17.03 -14.97 -2.15
N GLN A 12 -17.52 -14.78 -3.37
CA GLN A 12 -17.21 -13.60 -4.19
C GLN A 12 -17.67 -12.31 -3.51
N ALA A 13 -18.91 -12.27 -3.02
CA ALA A 13 -19.44 -11.10 -2.32
C ALA A 13 -18.60 -10.75 -1.07
N HIS A 14 -18.16 -11.74 -0.30
CA HIS A 14 -17.29 -11.51 0.86
C HIS A 14 -15.92 -10.95 0.45
N LYS A 15 -15.30 -11.48 -0.60
CA LYS A 15 -14.03 -10.96 -1.13
C LYS A 15 -14.15 -9.53 -1.64
N LEU A 16 -15.28 -9.18 -2.27
CA LEU A 16 -15.56 -7.81 -2.70
C LEU A 16 -15.73 -6.86 -1.51
N ASP A 17 -16.46 -7.26 -0.47
CA ASP A 17 -16.62 -6.47 0.76
C ASP A 17 -15.27 -6.23 1.46
N GLN A 18 -14.43 -7.26 1.60
CA GLN A 18 -13.11 -7.12 2.21
C GLN A 18 -12.19 -6.22 1.38
N ALA A 19 -12.19 -6.35 0.06
CA ALA A 19 -11.39 -5.48 -0.80
C ALA A 19 -11.85 -4.01 -0.70
N SER A 20 -13.16 -3.76 -0.63
CA SER A 20 -13.71 -2.42 -0.44
C SER A 20 -13.31 -1.82 0.91
N LYS A 21 -13.33 -2.62 1.98
CA LYS A 21 -12.88 -2.18 3.31
C LYS A 21 -11.39 -1.85 3.33
N LEU A 22 -10.58 -2.66 2.65
CA LEU A 22 -9.14 -2.43 2.56
C LEU A 22 -8.82 -1.17 1.75
N ASP A 23 -9.51 -0.95 0.64
CA ASP A 23 -9.38 0.27 -0.18
C ASP A 23 -9.73 1.52 0.64
N GLN A 24 -10.85 1.47 1.37
CA GLN A 24 -11.26 2.55 2.27
C GLN A 24 -10.21 2.80 3.37
N ALA A 25 -9.71 1.76 4.02
CA ALA A 25 -8.70 1.89 5.06
C ALA A 25 -7.40 2.52 4.53
N LEU A 26 -6.95 2.14 3.32
CA LEU A 26 -5.78 2.75 2.68
C LEU A 26 -6.02 4.24 2.39
N ALA A 27 -7.20 4.60 1.89
CA ALA A 27 -7.57 5.99 1.64
C ALA A 27 -7.62 6.82 2.93
N GLU A 28 -8.19 6.27 4.01
CA GLU A 28 -8.26 6.92 5.33
C GLU A 28 -6.86 7.15 5.92
N VAL A 29 -5.97 6.14 5.87
CA VAL A 29 -4.58 6.28 6.31
C VAL A 29 -3.83 7.31 5.48
N ALA A 30 -3.99 7.31 4.16
CA ALA A 30 -3.34 8.30 3.30
C ALA A 30 -3.80 9.72 3.60
N ALA A 31 -5.10 9.91 3.86
CA ALA A 31 -5.67 11.19 4.26
C ALA A 31 -5.14 11.65 5.63
N GLU A 32 -5.13 10.76 6.64
CA GLU A 32 -4.57 11.08 7.95
C GLU A 32 -3.09 11.48 7.83
N MET A 33 -2.31 10.70 7.09
CA MET A 33 -0.88 10.99 6.92
C MET A 33 -0.63 12.32 6.22
N ALA A 34 -1.48 12.73 5.27
CA ALA A 34 -1.36 14.02 4.60
C ALA A 34 -1.43 15.21 5.59
N ASP A 35 -2.19 15.07 6.68
CA ASP A 35 -2.38 16.11 7.70
C ASP A 35 -1.34 16.04 8.84
N ARG A 36 -0.60 14.93 8.98
CA ARG A 36 0.41 14.76 10.04
C ARG A 36 1.65 15.62 9.80
N THR A 37 1.97 16.44 10.79
CA THR A 37 3.15 17.33 10.80
C THR A 37 4.33 16.79 11.60
N ASP A 38 4.09 15.83 12.48
CA ASP A 38 5.06 15.17 13.35
C ASP A 38 5.84 14.09 12.59
N ARG A 39 6.60 14.53 11.59
CA ARG A 39 7.44 13.66 10.77
C ARG A 39 8.89 13.66 11.25
N GLY A 40 9.56 12.52 11.11
CA GLY A 40 11.01 12.43 11.33
C GLY A 40 11.81 13.10 10.21
N ASP A 41 13.13 13.03 10.31
CA ASP A 41 14.04 13.64 9.33
C ASP A 41 14.31 12.72 8.13
N VAL A 42 14.40 13.33 6.94
CA VAL A 42 14.82 12.62 5.73
C VAL A 42 16.31 12.31 5.79
N ALA A 43 16.71 11.11 5.35
CA ALA A 43 18.11 10.72 5.27
C ALA A 43 18.90 11.67 4.36
N SER A 44 19.96 12.29 4.90
CA SER A 44 20.76 13.31 4.21
C SER A 44 22.20 12.86 3.90
N TYR A 45 22.62 11.69 4.37
CA TYR A 45 23.97 11.15 4.11
C TYR A 45 24.19 10.78 2.63
N ILE A 46 23.12 10.59 1.85
CA ILE A 46 23.14 10.50 0.39
C ILE A 46 22.45 11.76 -0.17
N PRO A 47 23.14 12.60 -0.97
CA PRO A 47 22.58 13.88 -1.43
C PRO A 47 21.25 13.79 -2.16
N GLN A 48 20.98 12.68 -2.85
CA GLN A 48 19.71 12.46 -3.56
C GLN A 48 18.55 12.18 -2.60
N LEU A 49 18.80 11.52 -1.46
CA LEU A 49 17.77 11.23 -0.47
C LEU A 49 17.34 12.50 0.26
N GLY A 50 18.27 13.39 0.61
CA GLY A 50 17.99 14.64 1.32
C GLY A 50 17.16 15.67 0.52
N LYS A 51 16.87 15.39 -0.76
CA LYS A 51 16.04 16.25 -1.63
C LYS A 51 14.57 15.81 -1.67
N VAL A 52 14.23 14.69 -1.05
CA VAL A 52 12.86 14.18 -1.03
C VAL A 52 12.01 15.02 -0.08
N ASP A 53 10.80 15.37 -0.51
CA ASP A 53 9.85 16.07 0.34
C ASP A 53 9.41 15.16 1.50
N PRO A 54 9.63 15.54 2.78
CA PRO A 54 9.24 14.75 3.95
C PRO A 54 7.73 14.48 4.05
N LYS A 55 6.90 15.25 3.33
CA LYS A 55 5.45 15.07 3.30
C LYS A 55 4.99 13.92 2.42
N LYS A 56 5.85 13.41 1.52
CA LYS A 56 5.48 12.29 0.66
C LYS A 56 5.09 11.07 1.48
N PHE A 57 4.01 10.42 1.07
CA PHE A 57 3.51 9.20 1.69
C PHE A 57 2.74 8.41 0.64
N GLY A 58 3.12 7.13 0.45
CA GLY A 58 2.43 6.21 -0.44
C GLY A 58 2.28 4.85 0.23
N ILE A 59 1.13 4.22 0.01
CA ILE A 59 0.84 2.87 0.51
C ILE A 59 0.21 2.03 -0.59
N ALA A 60 0.61 0.77 -0.66
CA ALA A 60 0.06 -0.20 -1.59
C ALA A 60 -0.18 -1.54 -0.86
N ALA A 61 -1.29 -2.20 -1.18
CA ALA A 61 -1.62 -3.53 -0.71
C ALA A 61 -1.96 -4.42 -1.91
N VAL A 62 -1.47 -5.67 -1.88
CA VAL A 62 -1.80 -6.68 -2.88
C VAL A 62 -2.51 -7.83 -2.18
N THR A 63 -3.72 -8.15 -2.63
CA THR A 63 -4.51 -9.26 -2.09
C THR A 63 -4.05 -10.60 -2.67
N ASN A 64 -4.42 -11.72 -2.03
CA ASN A 64 -4.07 -13.06 -2.50
C ASN A 64 -4.66 -13.40 -3.88
N ASP A 65 -5.72 -12.70 -4.32
CA ASP A 65 -6.29 -12.79 -5.67
C ASP A 65 -5.67 -11.79 -6.66
N GLY A 66 -4.59 -11.10 -6.28
CA GLY A 66 -3.79 -10.26 -7.16
C GLY A 66 -4.34 -8.85 -7.38
N ARG A 67 -5.38 -8.42 -6.66
CA ARG A 67 -5.85 -7.02 -6.74
C ARG A 67 -4.82 -6.13 -6.07
N VAL A 68 -4.53 -5.02 -6.72
CA VAL A 68 -3.64 -3.99 -6.22
C VAL A 68 -4.48 -2.81 -5.79
N LEU A 69 -4.33 -2.41 -4.53
CA LEU A 69 -4.97 -1.23 -3.95
C LEU A 69 -3.87 -0.25 -3.57
N THR A 70 -4.06 1.03 -3.86
CA THR A 70 -3.04 2.06 -3.69
C THR A 70 -3.66 3.34 -3.17
N ALA A 71 -2.94 4.07 -2.31
CA ALA A 71 -3.31 5.41 -1.88
C ALA A 71 -2.07 6.29 -1.66
N GLY A 72 -2.25 7.61 -1.74
CA GLY A 72 -1.16 8.59 -1.67
C GLY A 72 -0.23 8.53 -2.88
N ASP A 73 1.07 8.78 -2.66
CA ASP A 73 2.12 8.82 -3.68
C ASP A 73 2.64 7.42 -4.09
N ALA A 74 1.78 6.40 -4.12
CA ALA A 74 2.17 4.99 -4.28
C ALA A 74 2.93 4.70 -5.61
N ASP A 75 2.66 5.47 -6.66
CA ASP A 75 3.33 5.33 -7.97
C ASP A 75 4.67 6.07 -8.07
N GLN A 76 5.06 6.84 -7.05
CA GLN A 76 6.33 7.53 -7.03
C GLN A 76 7.48 6.54 -6.84
N ALA A 77 8.30 6.36 -7.87
CA ALA A 77 9.51 5.55 -7.76
C ALA A 77 10.50 6.12 -6.72
N PHE A 78 11.11 5.23 -5.93
CA PHE A 78 12.19 5.52 -4.98
C PHE A 78 13.17 4.34 -4.88
N SER A 79 14.36 4.56 -4.32
CA SER A 79 15.34 3.50 -4.11
C SER A 79 14.89 2.52 -3.03
N ILE A 80 14.88 1.22 -3.32
CA ILE A 80 14.49 0.17 -2.37
C ILE A 80 15.46 0.01 -1.20
N GLN A 81 16.68 0.57 -1.29
CA GLN A 81 17.68 0.54 -0.22
C GLN A 81 17.85 -0.85 0.42
N SER A 82 17.87 -0.97 1.75
CA SER A 82 18.06 -2.24 2.45
C SER A 82 16.99 -3.30 2.17
N ILE A 83 15.82 -2.95 1.61
CA ILE A 83 14.81 -3.94 1.18
C ILE A 83 15.43 -4.88 0.12
N SER A 84 16.40 -4.41 -0.67
CA SER A 84 17.12 -5.24 -1.64
C SER A 84 17.76 -6.49 -1.02
N LYS A 85 18.14 -6.44 0.27
CA LYS A 85 18.82 -7.55 0.96
C LYS A 85 17.98 -8.83 0.97
N VAL A 86 16.65 -8.71 1.01
CA VAL A 86 15.72 -9.86 0.96
C VAL A 86 15.90 -10.65 -0.34
N PHE A 87 16.24 -9.97 -1.44
CA PHE A 87 16.41 -10.59 -2.75
C PHE A 87 17.85 -11.07 -3.02
N THR A 88 18.83 -10.65 -2.22
CA THR A 88 20.25 -10.95 -2.45
C THR A 88 20.84 -11.97 -1.47
N LEU A 89 20.13 -12.28 -0.38
CA LEU A 89 20.53 -13.29 0.59
C LEU A 89 19.96 -14.66 0.16
N THR A 90 20.62 -15.29 -0.81
CA THR A 90 20.39 -16.68 -1.23
C THR A 90 21.64 -17.52 -1.03
#